data_AF-A0A933XU21-F1
#
_entry.id   AF-A0A933XU21-F1
#
_cell.length_a   1.000
_cell.length_b   1.000
_cell.length_c   1.000
_cell.angle_alpha   90.00
_cell.angle_beta   90.00
_cell.angle_gamma   90.00
#
_symmetry.space_group_name_H-M   'P 1'
#
loop_
_entity.id
_entity.type
_entity.pdbx_description
1 polymer ?
#
loop_
_entity_poly.entity_id
_entity_poly.type
_entity_poly.pdbx_seq_one_letter_code
_entity_poly.pdbx_strand_id
1 'polypeptide(L)'
;MRIKKELVERISRKIVKALVDGEMIVWDEAPEKLENIVNHIITDDLMVEDRLNEEVKMLLESRTKSYERDMMDYGRAFQMVKSRLVRERGIIL
;
A
#
# COMPACT_ATOMS: atom_id res chain seq x y z
N MET A 1 1.66 -7.03 4.28
CA MET A 1 2.59 -7.11 3.12
C MET A 1 2.86 -8.55 2.67
N ARG A 2 2.52 -8.86 1.41
CA ARG A 2 2.75 -10.18 0.76
C ARG A 2 4.19 -10.40 0.28
N ILE A 3 5.02 -9.36 0.27
CA ILE A 3 6.40 -9.38 -0.23
C ILE A 3 7.38 -9.18 0.92
N LYS A 4 8.50 -9.92 0.93
CA LYS A 4 9.57 -9.78 1.93
C LYS A 4 10.31 -8.45 1.75
N LYS A 5 10.63 -7.77 2.86
CA LYS A 5 11.35 -6.47 2.87
C LYS A 5 12.68 -6.52 2.09
N GLU A 6 13.45 -7.58 2.29
CA GLU A 6 14.73 -7.82 1.58
C GLU A 6 14.57 -7.82 0.05
N LEU A 7 13.43 -8.29 -0.46
CA LEU A 7 13.15 -8.29 -1.89
C LEU A 7 12.88 -6.88 -2.40
N VAL A 8 12.13 -6.07 -1.65
CA VAL A 8 11.87 -4.66 -1.97
C VAL A 8 13.17 -3.86 -1.99
N GLU A 9 14.05 -4.08 -1.01
CA GLU A 9 15.39 -3.49 -0.98
C GLU A 9 16.19 -3.86 -2.23
N ARG A 10 16.23 -5.14 -2.59
CA ARG A 10 16.95 -5.60 -3.79
C ARG A 10 16.39 -5.01 -5.08
N ILE A 11 15.07 -4.87 -5.18
CA ILE A 11 14.40 -4.25 -6.33
C ILE A 11 14.76 -2.77 -6.39
N SER A 12 14.73 -2.07 -5.27
CA SER A 12 15.05 -0.64 -5.18
C SER A 12 16.45 -0.35 -5.70
N ARG A 13 17.46 -1.11 -5.25
CA ARG A 13 18.84 -1.01 -5.75
C ARG A 13 18.95 -1.21 -7.26
N LYS A 14 18.23 -2.21 -7.79
CA LYS A 14 18.24 -2.49 -9.24
C LYS A 14 17.60 -1.37 -10.05
N ILE A 15 16.51 -0.78 -9.55
CA ILE A 15 15.83 0.35 -10.20
C ILE A 15 16.75 1.55 -10.23
N VAL A 16 17.31 1.94 -9.08
CA VAL A 16 18.24 3.08 -9.00
C VAL A 16 19.43 2.89 -9.93
N LYS A 17 20.06 1.72 -9.90
CA LYS A 17 21.15 1.39 -10.81
C LYS A 17 20.75 1.55 -12.28
N ALA A 18 19.61 1.01 -12.68
CA ALA A 18 19.14 1.11 -14.07
C ALA A 18 18.82 2.57 -14.48
N LEU A 19 18.31 3.39 -13.57
CA LEU A 19 18.01 4.80 -13.81
C LEU A 19 19.29 5.63 -14.01
N VAL A 20 20.31 5.39 -13.18
CA VAL A 20 21.60 6.08 -13.25
C VAL A 20 22.42 5.60 -14.45
N ASP A 21 22.59 4.28 -14.61
CA ASP A 21 23.35 3.68 -15.71
C ASP A 21 22.72 4.03 -17.08
N GLY A 22 21.41 4.22 -17.12
CA GLY A 22 20.67 4.62 -18.33
C GLY A 22 20.61 6.13 -18.57
N GLU A 23 21.30 6.95 -17.76
CA GLU A 23 21.29 8.42 -17.83
C GLU A 23 19.86 9.04 -17.82
N MET A 24 18.89 8.34 -17.24
CA MET A 24 17.50 8.80 -17.17
C MET A 24 17.29 9.85 -16.08
N ILE A 25 18.19 9.89 -15.10
CA ILE A 25 18.19 10.83 -13.99
C ILE A 25 19.60 11.31 -13.71
N VAL A 26 19.72 12.51 -13.13
CA VAL A 26 20.95 12.99 -12.49
C VAL A 26 20.69 13.07 -11.00
N TRP A 27 21.58 12.46 -10.21
CA TRP A 27 21.46 12.41 -8.75
C TRP A 27 22.80 12.79 -8.10
N ASP A 28 22.80 13.89 -7.35
CA ASP A 28 24.02 14.50 -6.82
C ASP A 28 24.38 14.05 -5.39
N GLU A 29 23.54 13.21 -4.77
CA GLU A 29 23.75 12.70 -3.43
C GLU A 29 24.20 11.22 -3.42
N ALA A 30 24.40 10.66 -2.23
CA ALA A 30 24.70 9.25 -2.06
C ALA A 30 23.60 8.36 -2.69
N PRO A 31 23.95 7.35 -3.51
CA PRO A 31 22.98 6.45 -4.15
C PRO A 31 22.04 5.77 -3.15
N GLU A 32 22.53 5.46 -1.95
CA GLU A 32 21.77 4.82 -0.87
C GLU A 32 20.56 5.65 -0.45
N LYS A 33 20.64 6.99 -0.54
CA LYS A 33 19.48 7.86 -0.28
C LYS A 33 18.38 7.64 -1.29
N LEU A 34 18.73 7.57 -2.58
CA LEU A 34 17.76 7.32 -3.64
C LEU A 34 17.18 5.91 -3.55
N GLU A 35 18.01 4.93 -3.21
CA GLU A 35 17.56 3.54 -2.97
C GLU A 35 16.53 3.47 -1.83
N ASN A 36 16.76 4.21 -0.74
CA ASN A 36 15.81 4.31 0.37
C ASN A 36 14.50 5.00 -0.02
N ILE A 37 14.56 6.06 -0.83
CA ILE A 37 13.37 6.74 -1.35
C ILE A 37 12.54 5.77 -2.20
N VAL A 38 13.18 5.07 -3.16
CA VAL A 38 12.49 4.08 -4.01
C VAL A 38 11.92 2.94 -3.17
N ASN A 39 12.65 2.47 -2.17
CA ASN A 39 12.17 1.44 -1.24
C ASN A 39 10.90 1.89 -0.50
N HIS A 40 10.91 3.12 0.00
CA HIS A 40 9.79 3.69 0.72
C HIS A 40 8.57 3.82 -0.18
N ILE A 41 8.73 4.32 -1.41
CA ILE A 41 7.65 4.43 -2.40
C ILE A 41 7.03 3.06 -2.68
N ILE A 42 7.84 2.04 -2.96
CA ILE A 42 7.34 0.68 -3.23
C ILE A 42 6.64 0.11 -1.99
N THR A 43 7.21 0.32 -0.81
CA THR A 43 6.63 -0.18 0.45
C THR A 43 5.28 0.47 0.73
N ASP A 44 5.17 1.78 0.56
CA ASP A 44 3.92 2.51 0.75
C ASP A 44 2.84 2.05 -0.22
N ASP A 45 3.19 1.84 -1.49
CA ASP A 45 2.29 1.32 -2.52
C ASP A 45 1.78 -0.09 -2.14
N LEU A 46 2.67 -0.98 -1.72
CA LEU A 46 2.33 -2.33 -1.24
C LEU A 46 1.48 -2.32 0.06
N MET A 47 1.50 -1.23 0.81
CA MET A 47 0.70 -1.06 2.03
C MET A 47 -0.66 -0.44 1.79
N VAL A 48 -0.97 0.03 0.57
CA VAL A 48 -2.26 0.67 0.25
C VAL A 48 -3.44 -0.25 0.58
N GLU A 49 -3.37 -1.53 0.24
CA GLU A 49 -4.44 -2.49 0.56
C GLU A 49 -4.57 -2.72 2.07
N ASP A 50 -3.45 -2.87 2.78
CA ASP A 50 -3.44 -3.08 4.24
C ASP A 50 -4.07 -1.87 4.97
N ARG A 51 -3.67 -0.65 4.59
CA ARG A 51 -4.24 0.62 5.12
C ARG A 51 -5.73 0.75 4.80
N LEU A 52 -6.12 0.41 3.57
CA LEU A 52 -7.53 0.42 3.16
C LEU A 52 -8.36 -0.55 4.00
N ASN A 53 -7.85 -1.77 4.25
CA ASN A 53 -8.56 -2.75 5.07
C ASN A 53 -8.74 -2.27 6.50
N GLU A 54 -7.73 -1.65 7.10
CA GLU A 54 -7.82 -1.06 8.45
C GLU A 54 -8.84 0.08 8.50
N GLU A 55 -8.85 0.95 7.50
CA GLU A 55 -9.81 2.04 7.40
C GLU A 55 -11.25 1.54 7.30
N VAL A 56 -11.50 0.50 6.47
CA VAL A 56 -12.82 -0.12 6.35
C VAL A 56 -13.28 -0.69 7.69
N LYS A 57 -12.38 -1.33 8.46
CA LYS A 57 -12.71 -1.84 9.81
C LYS A 57 -13.13 -0.72 10.75
N MET A 58 -12.33 0.35 10.83
CA MET A 58 -12.63 1.50 11.68
C MET A 58 -13.96 2.17 11.31
N LEU A 59 -14.26 2.30 10.01
CA LEU A 59 -15.54 2.84 9.54
C LEU A 59 -16.72 1.99 9.99
N LEU A 60 -16.62 0.66 9.89
CA LEU A 60 -17.68 -0.25 10.33
C LEU A 60 -17.84 -0.25 11.85
N GLU A 61 -16.74 -0.26 12.61
CA GLU A 61 -16.75 -0.21 14.08
C GLU A 61 -17.38 1.10 14.59
N SER A 62 -17.06 2.24 13.97
CA SER A 62 -17.62 3.54 14.36
C SER A 62 -19.15 3.62 14.22
N ARG A 63 -19.72 2.85 13.28
CA ARG A 63 -21.15 2.87 12.94
C ARG A 63 -21.95 1.77 13.65
N THR A 64 -21.28 0.73 14.13
CA THR A 64 -21.91 -0.50 14.65
C THR A 64 -21.76 -0.60 16.16
N LYS A 65 -22.24 0.40 16.92
CA LYS A 65 -22.31 0.35 18.40
C LYS A 65 -23.17 -0.80 18.97
N SER A 66 -23.71 -1.68 18.14
CA SER A 66 -24.55 -2.82 18.50
C SER A 66 -24.03 -4.07 17.78
N TYR A 67 -23.10 -4.78 18.40
CA TYR A 67 -22.31 -5.87 17.82
C TYR A 67 -23.06 -7.20 17.60
N GLU A 68 -24.39 -7.24 17.71
CA GLU A 68 -25.12 -8.52 17.84
C GLU A 68 -26.02 -8.93 16.66
N ARG A 69 -26.09 -8.17 15.57
CA ARG A 69 -26.88 -8.62 14.39
C ARG A 69 -25.97 -9.13 13.27
N ASP A 70 -25.78 -10.44 13.30
CA ASP A 70 -25.26 -11.33 12.26
C ASP A 70 -23.86 -11.02 11.70
N MET A 71 -22.87 -11.87 12.06
CA MET A 71 -21.54 -11.90 11.43
C MET A 71 -21.60 -12.02 9.89
N MET A 72 -22.69 -12.57 9.34
CA MET A 72 -22.93 -12.63 7.89
C MET A 72 -23.08 -11.25 7.23
N ASP A 73 -23.56 -10.24 7.96
CA ASP A 73 -23.78 -8.90 7.41
C ASP A 73 -22.47 -8.09 7.40
N TYR A 74 -21.60 -8.31 8.40
CA TYR A 74 -20.30 -7.63 8.51
C TYR A 74 -19.41 -7.91 7.30
N GLY A 75 -19.28 -9.18 6.89
CA GLY A 75 -18.45 -9.55 5.74
C GLY A 75 -18.90 -8.89 4.44
N ARG A 76 -20.23 -8.80 4.21
CA ARG A 76 -20.79 -8.12 3.03
C ARG A 76 -20.59 -6.61 3.11
N ALA A 77 -20.86 -6.00 4.26
CA ALA A 77 -20.64 -4.58 4.49
C ALA A 77 -19.18 -4.18 4.27
N PHE A 78 -18.23 -5.00 4.74
CA PHE A 78 -16.81 -4.82 4.52
C PHE A 78 -16.46 -4.78 3.03
N GLN A 79 -16.92 -5.76 2.26
CA GLN A 79 -16.64 -5.79 0.82
C GLN A 79 -17.29 -4.62 0.07
N MET A 80 -18.51 -4.22 0.47
CA MET A 80 -19.19 -3.06 -0.13
C MET A 80 -18.43 -1.75 0.11
N VAL A 81 -18.01 -1.49 1.35
CA VAL A 81 -17.28 -0.28 1.72
C VAL A 81 -15.89 -0.29 1.08
N LYS A 82 -15.17 -1.42 1.12
CA LYS A 82 -13.88 -1.58 0.43
C LYS A 82 -14.01 -1.27 -1.06
N SER A 83 -14.97 -1.90 -1.75
CA SER A 83 -15.20 -1.69 -3.19
C SER A 83 -15.53 -0.24 -3.54
N ARG A 84 -16.26 0.46 -2.65
CA ARG A 84 -16.56 1.87 -2.82
C ARG A 84 -15.30 2.73 -2.72
N LEU A 85 -14.52 2.55 -1.65
CA LEU A 85 -13.29 3.31 -1.42
C LEU A 85 -12.23 3.08 -2.51
N VAL A 86 -12.11 1.84 -3.01
CA VAL A 86 -11.22 1.51 -4.14
C VAL A 86 -11.57 2.36 -5.37
N ARG A 87 -12.86 2.44 -5.72
CA ARG A 87 -13.33 3.23 -6.87
C ARG A 87 -13.17 4.73 -6.65
N GLU A 88 -13.53 5.23 -5.47
CA GLU A 88 -13.44 6.66 -5.15
C GLU A 88 -11.99 7.18 -5.17
N ARG A 89 -11.03 6.33 -4.81
CA ARG A 89 -9.60 6.70 -4.72
C ARG A 89 -8.76 6.22 -5.89
N GLY A 90 -9.36 5.55 -6.88
CA GLY A 90 -8.63 4.99 -8.02
C GLY A 90 -7.56 3.97 -7.64
N ILE A 91 -7.75 3.23 -6.53
CA ILE A 91 -6.80 2.21 -6.07
C ILE A 91 -6.89 1.01 -7.02
N ILE A 92 -5.74 0.46 -7.40
CA ILE A 92 -5.64 -0.79 -8.15
C ILE A 92 -5.26 -1.88 -7.15
N LEU A 93 -6.12 -2.89 -6.99
CA LEU A 93 -5.93 -4.04 -6.09
C LEU A 93 -5.47 -5.28 -6.85
#